data_AF-A0A9P3PCW9-F1
#
_entry.id   AF-A0A9P3PCW9-F1
#
_cell.length_a   1.000
_cell.length_b   1.000
_cell.length_c   1.000
_cell.angle_alpha   90.00
_cell.angle_beta   90.00
_cell.angle_gamma   90.00
#
_symmetry.space_group_name_H-M   'P 1'
#
loop_
_entity.id
_entity.type
_entity.pdbx_description
1 polymer ?
#
loop_
_entity_poly.entity_id
_entity_poly.type
_entity_poly.pdbx_seq_one_letter_code
_entity_poly.pdbx_strand_id
1 'polypeptide(L)'
;MLLIPFLLPLLLAILLSQKPLQILYKSLVVYLVSLSSQLSVIYSLFDDSFLRDLESFVLQHAQVLISCSFITTQQSLLEEQFKDDREWLFDTEQPSLGDISVQMILNTLRFSPPGKRLLDGASFPNTAKWLARVSTFIEGKRASQAAPQPITGDQAAATIMSSAFESYDVVGFDANEAGRLGLKLHDQVQIAPDDTGKDYPTVGKLVAMNREEVVIEVQGAERLLRCHFPQIGFTVRGMQSHKL
;
A
#
# COMPACT_ATOMS: atom_id res chain seq x y z
N MET A 1 -15.71 14.75 -1.10
CA MET A 1 -14.92 14.14 -0.02
C MET A 1 -14.61 12.69 -0.41
N LEU A 2 -13.72 12.51 -1.40
CA LEU A 2 -13.36 11.21 -1.99
C LEU A 2 -11.84 11.23 -2.22
N LEU A 3 -11.08 10.99 -1.15
CA LEU A 3 -9.61 10.87 -1.18
C LEU A 3 -9.15 9.39 -1.16
N ILE A 4 -10.10 8.45 -1.12
CA ILE A 4 -9.84 7.01 -1.02
C ILE A 4 -9.14 6.41 -2.27
N PRO A 5 -9.45 6.79 -3.53
CA PRO A 5 -8.82 6.12 -4.67
C PRO A 5 -7.37 6.54 -4.93
N PHE A 6 -6.90 7.65 -4.37
CA PHE A 6 -5.53 8.16 -4.59
C PHE A 6 -4.55 7.77 -3.48
N LEU A 7 -5.04 7.34 -2.32
CA LEU A 7 -4.18 6.94 -1.20
C LEU A 7 -3.71 5.49 -1.31
N LEU A 8 -4.46 4.61 -1.98
CA LEU A 8 -4.15 3.17 -2.05
C LEU A 8 -2.78 2.84 -2.70
N PRO A 9 -2.35 3.50 -3.81
CA PRO A 9 -1.05 3.22 -4.42
C PRO A 9 0.13 3.75 -3.60
N LEU A 10 -0.03 4.89 -2.92
CA LEU A 10 0.99 5.43 -2.03
C LEU A 10 1.09 4.62 -0.72
N LEU A 11 -0.02 4.02 -0.30
CA LEU A 11 -0.09 3.09 0.82
C LEU A 11 0.59 1.76 0.53
N LEU A 12 0.53 1.31 -0.73
CA LEU A 12 1.18 0.11 -1.24
C LEU A 12 2.68 0.15 -0.94
N ALA A 13 3.33 1.29 -1.20
CA ALA A 13 4.78 1.44 -0.99
C ALA A 13 5.21 1.36 0.48
N ILE A 14 4.36 1.79 1.43
CA ILE A 14 4.71 1.91 2.85
C ILE A 14 4.39 0.61 3.63
N LEU A 15 3.28 -0.06 3.31
CA LEU A 15 2.84 -1.28 4.03
C LEU A 15 3.65 -2.54 3.69
N LEU A 16 4.30 -2.59 2.52
CA LEU A 16 4.97 -3.79 2.03
C LEU A 16 6.32 -4.08 2.73
N SER A 17 6.87 -3.16 3.52
CA SER A 17 8.16 -3.33 4.20
C SER A 17 8.16 -4.31 5.39
N GLN A 18 7.00 -4.77 5.87
CA GLN A 18 6.88 -5.61 7.07
C GLN A 18 6.07 -6.90 6.79
N LYS A 19 6.71 -8.07 6.88
CA LYS A 19 6.08 -9.40 6.63
C LYS A 19 4.75 -9.65 7.36
N PRO A 20 4.56 -9.33 8.66
CA PRO A 20 3.28 -9.56 9.33
C PRO A 20 2.14 -8.66 8.79
N LEU A 21 2.46 -7.48 8.27
CA LEU A 21 1.48 -6.56 7.67
C LEU A 21 1.02 -7.00 6.28
N GLN A 22 1.82 -7.78 5.55
CA GLN A 22 1.43 -8.29 4.22
C GLN A 22 0.28 -9.28 4.27
N ILE A 23 0.18 -10.08 5.34
CA ILE A 23 -0.93 -11.03 5.53
C ILE A 23 -2.23 -10.26 5.84
N LEU A 24 -2.15 -9.25 6.71
CA LEU A 24 -3.24 -8.33 7.00
C LEU A 24 -3.68 -7.52 5.77
N TYR A 25 -2.72 -7.05 4.96
CA TYR A 25 -2.96 -6.33 3.72
C TYR A 25 -3.61 -7.21 2.65
N LYS A 26 -3.09 -8.42 2.40
CA LYS A 26 -3.69 -9.37 1.45
C LYS A 26 -5.14 -9.66 1.86
N SER A 27 -5.40 -9.88 3.14
CA SER A 27 -6.76 -10.07 3.64
C SER A 27 -7.63 -8.82 3.58
N LEU A 28 -7.08 -7.60 3.73
CA LEU A 28 -7.81 -6.35 3.54
C LEU A 28 -8.16 -6.11 2.07
N VAL A 29 -7.21 -6.26 1.14
CA VAL A 29 -7.47 -6.14 -0.31
C VAL A 29 -8.56 -7.12 -0.70
N VAL A 30 -8.42 -8.36 -0.27
CA VAL A 30 -9.41 -9.43 -0.44
C VAL A 30 -10.75 -9.06 0.21
N TYR A 31 -10.79 -8.43 1.39
CA TYR A 31 -12.01 -7.95 2.04
C TYR A 31 -12.66 -6.76 1.29
N LEU A 32 -11.89 -5.76 0.86
CA LEU A 32 -12.37 -4.57 0.16
C LEU A 32 -12.92 -4.92 -1.22
N VAL A 33 -12.27 -5.83 -1.93
CA VAL A 33 -12.75 -6.42 -3.19
C VAL A 33 -13.98 -7.30 -2.95
N SER A 34 -13.99 -8.10 -1.90
CA SER A 34 -15.16 -8.91 -1.58
C SER A 34 -16.38 -8.04 -1.24
N LEU A 35 -16.15 -6.94 -0.53
CA LEU A 35 -17.18 -5.94 -0.26
C LEU A 35 -17.68 -5.25 -1.51
N SER A 36 -16.83 -5.03 -2.52
CA SER A 36 -17.32 -4.52 -3.80
C SER A 36 -18.32 -5.54 -4.35
N SER A 37 -17.96 -6.81 -4.54
CA SER A 37 -18.84 -7.85 -5.12
C SER A 37 -20.21 -8.08 -4.43
N GLN A 38 -20.41 -7.65 -3.19
CA GLN A 38 -21.66 -7.88 -2.43
C GLN A 38 -22.41 -6.62 -1.99
N LEU A 39 -21.91 -5.41 -2.27
CA LEU A 39 -22.56 -4.16 -1.86
C LEU A 39 -23.10 -3.38 -3.06
N SER A 40 -24.32 -3.70 -3.47
CA SER A 40 -25.17 -2.84 -4.32
C SER A 40 -25.29 -1.39 -3.81
N VAL A 41 -25.00 -1.15 -2.53
CA VAL A 41 -25.02 0.17 -1.87
C VAL A 41 -23.68 0.93 -1.98
N ILE A 42 -22.55 0.24 -2.17
CA ILE A 42 -21.26 0.90 -2.48
C ILE A 42 -21.15 1.12 -3.99
N TYR A 43 -21.68 0.20 -4.80
CA TYR A 43 -21.73 0.33 -6.25
C TYR A 43 -22.48 1.57 -6.74
N SER A 44 -23.48 2.07 -5.99
CA SER A 44 -24.16 3.32 -6.36
C SER A 44 -23.35 4.59 -6.10
N LEU A 45 -22.21 4.49 -5.40
CA LEU A 45 -21.30 5.61 -5.13
C LEU A 45 -20.21 5.77 -6.21
N PHE A 46 -20.07 4.79 -7.10
CA PHE A 46 -19.03 4.77 -8.13
C PHE A 46 -19.65 4.52 -9.50
N ASP A 47 -19.12 5.17 -10.52
CA ASP A 47 -19.60 4.92 -11.89
C ASP A 47 -19.15 3.54 -12.40
N ASP A 48 -19.84 3.04 -13.43
CA ASP A 48 -19.52 1.73 -14.03
C ASP A 48 -18.09 1.64 -14.57
N SER A 49 -17.45 2.77 -14.88
CA SER A 49 -16.06 2.77 -15.36
C SER A 49 -15.10 2.42 -14.24
N PHE A 50 -15.32 2.93 -13.02
CA PHE A 50 -14.56 2.55 -11.83
C PHE A 50 -14.71 1.07 -11.49
N LEU A 51 -15.90 0.51 -11.67
CA LEU A 51 -16.15 -0.91 -11.38
C LEU A 51 -15.45 -1.83 -12.37
N ARG A 52 -15.53 -1.52 -13.67
CA ARG A 52 -14.81 -2.24 -14.71
C ARG A 52 -13.29 -2.14 -14.53
N ASP A 53 -12.82 -0.96 -14.11
CA ASP A 53 -11.40 -0.76 -13.79
C ASP A 53 -10.99 -1.69 -12.64
N LEU A 54 -11.71 -1.67 -11.51
CA LEU A 54 -11.45 -2.59 -10.38
C LEU A 54 -11.51 -4.07 -10.76
N GLU A 55 -12.51 -4.48 -11.56
CA GLU A 55 -12.63 -5.86 -12.03
C GLU A 55 -11.43 -6.28 -12.88
N SER A 56 -10.86 -5.37 -13.68
CA SER A 56 -9.66 -5.64 -14.46
C SER A 56 -8.41 -5.88 -13.60
N PHE A 57 -8.38 -5.37 -12.37
CA PHE A 57 -7.26 -5.52 -11.45
C PHE A 57 -7.38 -6.74 -10.53
N VAL A 58 -8.57 -7.33 -10.35
CA VAL A 58 -8.82 -8.34 -9.31
C VAL A 58 -9.11 -9.72 -9.89
N LEU A 59 -8.20 -10.65 -9.62
CA LEU A 59 -8.27 -12.04 -10.08
C LEU A 59 -9.14 -12.98 -9.21
N GLN A 60 -9.63 -12.57 -8.04
CA GLN A 60 -10.40 -13.45 -7.14
C GLN A 60 -11.57 -12.76 -6.45
N HIS A 61 -12.76 -13.33 -6.62
CA HIS A 61 -13.91 -13.08 -5.76
C HIS A 61 -13.60 -13.66 -4.37
N ALA A 62 -13.27 -12.83 -3.40
CA ALA A 62 -13.31 -13.32 -2.03
C ALA A 62 -14.75 -13.47 -1.56
N GLN A 63 -14.98 -14.43 -0.68
CA GLN A 63 -16.27 -14.61 -0.01
C GLN A 63 -16.31 -13.69 1.22
N VAL A 64 -17.26 -12.76 1.27
CA VAL A 64 -17.37 -11.75 2.33
C VAL A 64 -17.39 -12.38 3.72
N LEU A 65 -18.04 -13.53 3.86
CA LEU A 65 -18.12 -14.26 5.12
C LEU A 65 -16.75 -14.76 5.61
N ILE A 66 -15.89 -15.23 4.70
CA ILE A 66 -14.51 -15.65 5.03
C ILE A 66 -13.73 -14.43 5.51
N SER A 67 -13.84 -13.31 4.79
CA SER A 67 -13.10 -12.09 5.13
C SER A 67 -13.58 -11.48 6.46
N CYS A 68 -14.89 -11.51 6.75
CA CYS A 68 -15.44 -11.13 8.06
C CYS A 68 -14.88 -12.02 9.20
N SER A 69 -14.89 -13.34 9.03
CA SER A 69 -14.36 -14.29 10.01
C SER A 69 -12.85 -14.09 10.25
N PHE A 70 -12.11 -13.82 9.18
CA PHE A 70 -10.69 -13.49 9.28
C PHE A 70 -10.47 -12.21 10.09
N ILE A 71 -11.22 -11.13 9.81
CA ILE A 71 -11.12 -9.87 10.56
C ILE A 71 -11.45 -10.05 12.03
N THR A 72 -12.50 -10.81 12.39
CA THR A 72 -12.82 -11.07 13.80
C THR A 72 -11.71 -11.86 14.49
N THR A 73 -11.08 -12.80 13.80
CA THR A 73 -9.93 -13.55 14.34
C THR A 73 -8.74 -12.63 14.62
N GLN A 74 -8.42 -11.70 13.69
CA GLN A 74 -7.34 -10.73 13.90
C GLN A 74 -7.65 -9.78 15.06
N GLN A 75 -8.90 -9.32 15.19
CA GLN A 75 -9.31 -8.49 16.32
C GLN A 75 -9.19 -9.22 17.66
N SER A 76 -9.49 -10.52 17.74
CA SER A 76 -9.26 -11.30 18.96
C SER A 76 -7.77 -11.35 19.36
N LEU A 77 -6.85 -11.43 18.40
CA LEU A 77 -5.41 -11.40 18.68
C LEU A 77 -4.94 -10.03 19.17
N LEU A 78 -5.44 -8.95 18.56
CA LEU A 78 -5.18 -7.59 19.02
C LEU A 78 -5.74 -7.37 20.44
N GLU A 79 -6.96 -7.85 20.69
CA GLU A 79 -7.62 -7.74 21.99
C GLU A 79 -6.81 -8.41 23.09
N GLU A 80 -6.28 -9.61 22.82
CA GLU A 80 -5.38 -10.31 23.73
C GLU A 80 -4.10 -9.51 23.99
N GLN A 81 -3.50 -8.97 22.92
CA GLN A 81 -2.25 -8.20 23.03
C GLN A 81 -2.41 -6.94 23.88
N PHE A 82 -3.57 -6.29 23.86
CA PHE A 82 -3.83 -5.07 24.64
C PHE A 82 -4.31 -5.34 26.09
N LYS A 83 -4.37 -6.59 26.55
CA LYS A 83 -4.76 -6.92 27.92
C LYS A 83 -3.76 -6.48 28.99
N ASP A 84 -2.51 -6.24 28.61
CA ASP A 84 -1.46 -5.76 29.51
C ASP A 84 -1.41 -4.24 29.63
N ASP A 85 -2.48 -3.55 29.17
CA ASP A 85 -2.62 -2.10 29.18
C ASP A 85 -1.55 -1.33 28.40
N ARG A 86 -0.81 -2.00 27.50
CA ARG A 86 0.13 -1.34 26.59
C ARG A 86 -0.56 -0.26 25.75
N GLU A 87 0.19 0.81 25.46
CA GLU A 87 -0.35 1.94 24.71
C GLU A 87 -0.32 1.72 23.19
N TRP A 88 0.75 1.13 22.67
CA TRP A 88 0.96 0.89 21.24
C TRP A 88 1.36 -0.56 21.00
N LEU A 89 1.22 -1.06 19.77
CA LEU A 89 1.46 -2.47 19.45
C LEU A 89 2.86 -2.96 19.87
N PHE A 90 3.87 -2.10 19.74
CA PHE A 90 5.28 -2.44 19.96
C PHE A 90 5.95 -1.66 21.09
N ASP A 91 5.17 -1.18 22.07
CA ASP A 91 5.69 -0.51 23.27
C ASP A 91 6.62 0.69 22.95
N THR A 92 6.28 1.42 21.88
CA THR A 92 7.00 2.60 21.40
C THR A 92 6.54 3.88 22.11
N GLU A 93 7.26 5.00 21.97
CA GLU A 93 6.83 6.28 22.58
C GLU A 93 5.62 6.91 21.87
N GLN A 94 5.44 6.60 20.58
CA GLN A 94 4.38 7.08 19.70
C GLN A 94 3.88 5.91 18.84
N PRO A 95 2.67 5.99 18.24
CA PRO A 95 2.20 4.93 17.36
C PRO A 95 3.20 4.69 16.24
N SER A 96 3.60 3.43 16.09
CA SER A 96 4.55 2.99 15.09
C SER A 96 3.89 2.87 13.72
N LEU A 97 4.69 2.56 12.69
CA LEU A 97 4.14 2.17 11.39
C LEU A 97 3.18 0.97 11.52
N GLY A 98 3.45 0.04 12.44
CA GLY A 98 2.54 -1.08 12.70
C GLY A 98 1.16 -0.62 13.17
N ASP A 99 1.12 0.34 14.10
CA ASP A 99 -0.15 0.88 14.61
C ASP A 99 -0.94 1.57 13.50
N ILE A 100 -0.28 2.42 12.72
CA ILE A 100 -0.90 3.16 11.59
C ILE A 100 -1.46 2.18 10.56
N SER A 101 -0.71 1.11 10.27
CA SER A 101 -1.07 0.12 9.26
C SER A 101 -2.32 -0.68 9.64
N VAL A 102 -2.37 -1.17 10.88
CA VAL A 102 -3.54 -1.91 11.38
C VAL A 102 -4.72 -0.96 11.59
N GLN A 103 -4.47 0.26 12.08
CA GLN A 103 -5.51 1.29 12.24
C GLN A 103 -6.18 1.59 10.91
N MET A 104 -5.41 1.76 9.84
CA MET A 104 -6.00 2.07 8.54
C MET A 104 -6.94 0.96 8.08
N ILE A 105 -6.51 -0.30 8.18
CA ILE A 105 -7.32 -1.47 7.83
C ILE A 105 -8.67 -1.42 8.57
N LEU A 106 -8.63 -1.32 9.90
CA LEU A 106 -9.86 -1.30 10.71
C LEU A 106 -10.70 -0.05 10.45
N ASN A 107 -10.08 1.11 10.23
CA ASN A 107 -10.80 2.35 10.00
C ASN A 107 -11.61 2.34 8.69
N THR A 108 -11.12 1.65 7.65
CA THR A 108 -11.89 1.49 6.40
C THR A 108 -13.20 0.72 6.60
N LEU A 109 -13.27 -0.18 7.59
CA LEU A 109 -14.49 -0.95 7.89
C LEU A 109 -15.65 -0.03 8.31
N ARG A 110 -15.37 1.17 8.80
CA ARG A 110 -16.39 2.16 9.21
C ARG A 110 -17.26 2.65 8.06
N PHE A 111 -16.83 2.49 6.81
CA PHE A 111 -17.54 3.01 5.64
C PHE A 111 -18.61 2.05 5.10
N SER A 112 -18.79 0.86 5.68
CA SER A 112 -19.82 -0.09 5.27
C SER A 112 -20.67 -0.59 6.45
N PRO A 113 -21.97 -0.91 6.27
CA PRO A 113 -22.79 -1.48 7.34
C PRO A 113 -22.26 -2.82 7.89
N PRO A 114 -21.77 -3.78 7.07
CA PRO A 114 -21.15 -5.00 7.61
C PRO A 114 -19.86 -4.72 8.38
N GLY A 115 -19.00 -3.84 7.88
CA GLY A 115 -17.74 -3.49 8.53
C GLY A 115 -17.95 -2.79 9.88
N LYS A 116 -18.94 -1.90 9.99
CA LYS A 116 -19.31 -1.28 11.28
C LYS A 116 -19.67 -2.30 12.36
N ARG A 117 -20.35 -3.39 11.99
CA ARG A 117 -20.68 -4.47 12.94
C ARG A 117 -19.45 -5.22 13.43
N LEU A 118 -18.40 -5.32 12.61
CA LEU A 118 -17.15 -5.94 13.00
C LEU A 118 -16.36 -5.09 13.99
N LEU A 119 -16.58 -3.77 14.01
CA LEU A 119 -15.93 -2.83 14.92
C LEU A 119 -16.73 -2.60 16.22
N ASP A 120 -17.68 -3.48 16.54
CA ASP A 120 -18.43 -3.39 17.77
C ASP A 120 -17.50 -3.55 18.99
N GLY A 121 -17.36 -2.48 19.76
CA GLY A 121 -16.49 -2.42 20.94
C GLY A 121 -16.96 -3.32 22.09
N ALA A 122 -18.16 -3.89 22.02
CA ALA A 122 -18.63 -4.86 23.02
C ALA A 122 -17.78 -6.15 23.03
N SER A 123 -17.32 -6.61 21.87
CA SER A 123 -16.52 -7.84 21.75
C SER A 123 -15.02 -7.60 21.94
N PHE A 124 -14.54 -6.40 21.58
CA PHE A 124 -13.11 -6.04 21.56
C PHE A 124 -12.86 -4.66 22.18
N PRO A 125 -13.13 -4.47 23.49
CA PRO A 125 -13.06 -3.16 24.13
C PRO A 125 -11.65 -2.56 24.15
N ASN A 126 -10.60 -3.36 24.34
CA ASN A 126 -9.23 -2.85 24.37
C ASN A 126 -8.76 -2.46 22.96
N THR A 127 -9.10 -3.26 21.96
CA THR A 127 -8.87 -2.96 20.55
C THR A 127 -9.59 -1.69 20.13
N ALA A 128 -10.85 -1.52 20.54
CA ALA A 128 -11.62 -0.30 20.27
C ALA A 128 -10.99 0.95 20.92
N LYS A 129 -10.53 0.82 22.18
CA LYS A 129 -9.80 1.88 22.89
C LYS A 129 -8.50 2.26 22.19
N TRP A 130 -7.70 1.27 21.77
CA TRP A 130 -6.48 1.49 20.99
C TRP A 130 -6.78 2.15 19.63
N LEU A 131 -7.77 1.65 18.90
CA LEU A 131 -8.17 2.19 17.60
C LEU A 131 -8.58 3.67 17.69
N ALA A 132 -9.33 4.04 18.75
CA ALA A 132 -9.72 5.42 19.01
C ALA A 132 -8.52 6.31 19.34
N ARG A 133 -7.56 5.79 20.13
CA ARG A 133 -6.32 6.48 20.49
C ARG A 133 -5.45 6.77 19.26
N VAL A 134 -5.17 5.78 18.41
CA VAL A 134 -4.39 5.98 17.17
C VAL A 134 -5.09 6.97 16.24
N SER A 135 -6.41 6.85 16.08
CA SER A 135 -7.18 7.78 15.23
C SER A 135 -7.11 9.22 15.75
N THR A 136 -7.19 9.41 17.07
CA THR A 136 -7.04 10.73 17.71
C THR A 136 -5.64 11.29 17.51
N PHE A 137 -4.60 10.46 17.63
CA PHE A 137 -3.22 10.87 17.38
C PHE A 137 -3.01 11.33 15.92
N ILE A 138 -3.51 10.57 14.95
CA ILE A 138 -3.41 10.90 13.51
C ILE A 138 -4.13 12.22 13.21
N GLU A 139 -5.35 12.41 13.71
CA GLU A 139 -6.10 13.65 13.50
C GLU A 139 -5.45 14.84 14.20
N GLY A 140 -4.87 14.64 15.39
CA GLY A 140 -4.06 15.65 16.07
C GLY A 140 -2.84 16.08 15.24
N LYS A 141 -2.11 15.12 14.66
CA LYS A 141 -0.99 15.41 13.75
C LYS A 141 -1.44 16.16 12.51
N ARG A 142 -2.54 15.73 11.87
CA ARG A 142 -3.15 16.41 10.72
C ARG A 142 -3.49 17.87 11.06
N ALA A 143 -4.16 18.10 12.19
CA ALA A 143 -4.56 19.44 12.62
C ALA A 143 -3.37 20.36 12.96
N SER A 144 -2.21 19.78 13.32
CA SER A 144 -0.98 20.54 13.59
C SER A 144 -0.22 20.98 12.33
N GLN A 145 -0.60 20.48 11.15
CA GLN A 145 0.07 20.75 9.88
C GLN A 145 -0.71 21.76 9.05
N ALA A 146 0.00 22.50 8.19
CA ALA A 146 -0.65 23.33 7.19
C ALA A 146 -1.47 22.46 6.23
N ALA A 147 -2.65 22.94 5.83
CA ALA A 147 -3.47 22.25 4.85
C ALA A 147 -2.69 22.06 3.53
N PRO A 148 -2.66 20.85 2.95
CA PRO A 148 -2.01 20.60 1.67
C PRO A 148 -2.55 21.54 0.59
N GLN A 149 -1.65 22.13 -0.20
CA GLN A 149 -2.04 22.96 -1.33
C GLN A 149 -2.39 22.06 -2.52
N PRO A 150 -3.59 22.20 -3.11
CA PRO A 150 -3.94 21.43 -4.29
C PRO A 150 -3.09 21.88 -5.48
N ILE A 151 -2.54 20.92 -6.22
CA ILE A 151 -1.84 21.15 -7.49
C ILE A 151 -2.48 20.31 -8.60
N THR A 152 -2.38 20.78 -9.85
CA THR A 152 -2.84 20.03 -11.03
C THR A 152 -1.82 18.97 -11.45
N GLY A 153 -2.23 18.03 -12.31
CA GLY A 153 -1.32 17.06 -12.91
C GLY A 153 -0.18 17.72 -13.69
N ASP A 154 -0.48 18.77 -14.46
CA ASP A 154 0.53 19.52 -15.22
C ASP A 154 1.53 20.23 -14.30
N GLN A 155 1.06 20.81 -13.18
CA GLN A 155 1.93 21.43 -12.18
C GLN A 155 2.84 20.40 -11.51
N ALA A 156 2.30 19.22 -11.17
CA ALA A 156 3.08 18.12 -10.61
C ALA A 156 4.12 17.62 -11.62
N ALA A 157 3.73 17.41 -12.88
CA ALA A 157 4.62 17.00 -13.96
C ALA A 157 5.75 18.02 -14.15
N ALA A 158 5.43 19.32 -14.28
CA ALA A 158 6.44 20.38 -14.41
C ALA A 158 7.41 20.43 -13.22
N THR A 159 6.91 20.21 -12.01
CA THR A 159 7.74 20.15 -10.79
C THR A 159 8.70 18.95 -10.83
N ILE A 160 8.19 17.76 -11.17
CA ILE A 160 9.01 16.55 -11.31
C ILE A 160 10.05 16.73 -12.43
N MET A 161 9.63 17.29 -13.58
CA MET A 161 10.51 17.50 -14.72
C MET A 161 11.60 18.56 -14.47
N SER A 162 11.38 19.51 -13.56
CA SER A 162 12.40 20.51 -13.19
C SER A 162 13.27 20.08 -12.02
N SER A 163 12.90 19.01 -11.31
CA SER A 163 13.62 18.54 -10.13
C SER A 163 14.96 17.89 -10.48
N ALA A 164 15.94 18.07 -9.60
CA ALA A 164 17.18 17.32 -9.64
C ALA A 164 16.93 15.87 -9.19
N PHE A 165 17.72 14.94 -9.71
CA PHE A 165 17.76 13.61 -9.13
C PHE A 165 18.63 13.62 -7.88
N GLU A 166 18.26 12.80 -6.90
CA GLU A 166 19.18 12.43 -5.83
C GLU A 166 20.39 11.65 -6.38
N SER A 167 21.45 11.48 -5.58
CA SER A 167 22.57 10.62 -5.99
C SER A 167 22.12 9.17 -6.09
N TYR A 168 22.69 8.40 -7.02
CA TYR A 168 22.51 6.94 -7.04
C TYR A 168 23.02 6.28 -5.74
N ASP A 169 23.92 6.94 -5.01
CA ASP A 169 24.50 6.44 -3.76
C ASP A 169 23.49 6.39 -2.60
N VAL A 170 22.36 7.09 -2.70
CA VAL A 170 21.31 7.07 -1.67
C VAL A 170 20.79 5.64 -1.49
N VAL A 171 20.50 4.97 -2.62
CA VAL A 171 20.09 3.55 -2.63
C VAL A 171 21.31 2.64 -2.76
N GLY A 172 22.28 3.05 -3.59
CA GLY A 172 23.46 2.26 -3.94
C GLY A 172 23.14 1.08 -4.85
N PHE A 173 24.18 0.33 -5.23
CA PHE A 173 24.04 -0.90 -6.00
C PHE A 173 24.71 -2.08 -5.29
N ASP A 174 23.90 -2.95 -4.70
CA ASP A 174 24.32 -4.22 -4.12
C ASP A 174 24.37 -5.30 -5.21
N ALA A 175 25.57 -5.51 -5.77
CA ALA A 175 25.80 -6.51 -6.81
C ALA A 175 25.50 -7.95 -6.36
N ASN A 176 25.60 -8.26 -5.06
CA ASN A 176 25.27 -9.59 -4.56
C ASN A 176 23.75 -9.80 -4.61
N GLU A 177 22.98 -8.78 -4.22
CA GLU A 177 21.53 -8.84 -4.25
C GLU A 177 21.00 -8.92 -5.69
N ALA A 178 21.50 -8.05 -6.58
CA ALA A 178 21.19 -8.11 -8.01
C ALA A 178 21.56 -9.48 -8.60
N GLY A 179 22.70 -10.04 -8.18
CA GLY A 179 23.17 -11.37 -8.59
C GLY A 179 22.21 -12.52 -8.23
N ARG A 180 21.47 -12.44 -7.11
CA ARG A 180 20.45 -13.45 -6.76
C ARG A 180 19.30 -13.50 -7.76
N LEU A 181 19.05 -12.39 -8.45
CA LEU A 181 18.01 -12.24 -9.47
C LEU A 181 18.56 -12.38 -10.90
N GLY A 182 19.87 -12.63 -11.04
CA GLY A 182 20.54 -12.69 -12.33
C GLY A 182 20.63 -11.33 -13.04
N LEU A 183 20.61 -10.23 -12.29
CA LEU A 183 20.63 -8.85 -12.79
C LEU A 183 21.99 -8.21 -12.62
N LYS A 184 22.28 -7.22 -13.45
CA LYS A 184 23.46 -6.35 -13.41
C LYS A 184 23.06 -4.89 -13.52
N LEU A 185 23.94 -4.02 -13.02
CA LEU A 185 23.77 -2.59 -13.16
C LEU A 185 23.63 -2.25 -14.65
N HIS A 186 22.67 -1.39 -14.97
CA HIS A 186 22.29 -0.96 -16.32
C HIS A 186 21.57 -1.99 -17.19
N ASP A 187 21.19 -3.15 -16.65
CA ASP A 187 20.27 -4.06 -17.37
C ASP A 187 18.94 -3.36 -17.66
N GLN A 188 18.34 -3.70 -18.82
CA GLN A 188 16.94 -3.38 -19.07
C GLN A 188 16.06 -4.35 -18.29
N VAL A 189 15.17 -3.81 -17.46
CA VAL A 189 14.32 -4.59 -16.56
C VAL A 189 12.87 -4.14 -16.67
N GLN A 190 11.98 -5.04 -16.28
CA GLN A 190 10.58 -4.77 -16.05
C GLN A 190 10.24 -5.00 -14.58
N ILE A 191 9.47 -4.08 -13.99
CA ILE A 191 9.03 -4.13 -12.60
C ILE A 191 7.50 -4.08 -12.58
N ALA A 192 6.87 -5.04 -11.91
CA ALA A 192 5.42 -5.08 -11.71
C ALA A 192 5.09 -5.53 -10.28
N PRO A 193 3.93 -5.13 -9.71
CA PRO A 193 3.48 -5.67 -8.43
C PRO A 193 3.32 -7.19 -8.47
N ASP A 194 3.46 -7.87 -7.33
CA ASP A 194 3.29 -9.32 -7.21
C ASP A 194 1.86 -9.76 -6.81
N ASP A 195 0.95 -8.80 -6.61
CA ASP A 195 -0.44 -8.98 -6.22
C ASP A 195 -1.43 -8.61 -7.34
N THR A 196 -1.61 -7.33 -7.65
CA THR A 196 -2.57 -6.80 -8.63
C THR A 196 -1.88 -5.87 -9.65
N GLY A 197 -2.39 -5.80 -10.88
CA GLY A 197 -1.77 -4.97 -11.95
C GLY A 197 -0.50 -5.55 -12.56
N LYS A 198 -0.30 -6.88 -12.47
CA LYS A 198 0.90 -7.60 -12.96
C LYS A 198 1.18 -7.41 -14.45
N ASP A 199 0.15 -7.16 -15.23
CA ASP A 199 0.20 -7.06 -16.69
C ASP A 199 0.63 -5.67 -17.19
N TYR A 200 0.86 -4.74 -16.27
CA TYR A 200 1.27 -3.36 -16.56
C TYR A 200 2.65 -3.04 -15.97
N PRO A 201 3.73 -3.72 -16.42
CA PRO A 201 5.06 -3.48 -15.88
C PRO A 201 5.57 -2.08 -16.23
N THR A 202 6.30 -1.47 -15.31
CA THR A 202 7.17 -0.33 -15.62
C THR A 202 8.50 -0.87 -16.15
N VAL A 203 8.89 -0.42 -17.34
CA VAL A 203 10.11 -0.87 -18.02
C VAL A 203 11.15 0.24 -18.01
N GLY A 204 12.39 -0.09 -17.65
CA GLY A 204 13.46 0.88 -17.59
C GLY A 204 14.83 0.26 -17.33
N LYS A 205 15.84 1.12 -17.33
CA LYS A 205 17.25 0.74 -17.08
C LYS A 205 17.51 0.69 -15.57
N LEU A 206 18.01 -0.42 -15.06
CA LEU A 206 18.39 -0.58 -13.66
C LEU A 206 19.56 0.34 -13.30
N VAL A 207 19.40 1.22 -12.31
CA VAL A 207 20.43 2.19 -11.92
C VAL A 207 20.82 2.15 -10.44
N ALA A 208 19.95 1.63 -9.57
CA ALA A 208 20.29 1.35 -8.18
C ALA A 208 19.44 0.18 -7.68
N MET A 209 19.98 -0.60 -6.75
CA MET A 209 19.29 -1.73 -6.14
C MET A 209 19.98 -2.12 -4.84
N ASN A 210 19.22 -2.23 -3.77
CA ASN A 210 19.65 -2.84 -2.52
C ASN A 210 18.56 -3.81 -2.02
N ARG A 211 18.62 -4.25 -0.76
CA ARG A 211 17.64 -5.21 -0.20
C ARG A 211 16.23 -4.67 -0.04
N GLU A 212 16.08 -3.36 0.00
CA GLU A 212 14.81 -2.69 0.30
C GLU A 212 14.21 -2.06 -0.95
N GLU A 213 15.02 -1.65 -1.91
CA GLU A 213 14.61 -0.77 -3.00
C GLU A 213 15.29 -1.09 -4.34
N VAL A 214 14.55 -0.88 -5.42
CA VAL A 214 15.01 -0.94 -6.82
C VAL A 214 14.70 0.39 -7.49
N VAL A 215 15.68 0.94 -8.21
CA VAL A 215 15.53 2.20 -8.96
C VAL A 215 15.82 1.96 -10.42
N ILE A 216 14.88 2.37 -11.28
CA ILE A 216 15.02 2.33 -12.73
C ILE A 216 14.92 3.72 -13.34
N GLU A 217 15.66 3.93 -14.42
CA GLU A 217 15.48 5.08 -15.30
C GLU A 217 14.47 4.76 -16.39
N VAL A 218 13.44 5.59 -16.47
CA VAL A 218 12.41 5.55 -17.51
C VAL A 218 12.45 6.81 -18.35
N GLN A 219 12.14 6.71 -19.64
CA GLN A 219 12.06 7.88 -20.51
C GLN A 219 10.70 8.56 -20.33
N GLY A 220 10.69 9.74 -19.71
CA GLY A 220 9.53 10.62 -19.72
C GLY A 220 9.40 11.37 -21.05
N ALA A 221 8.38 12.23 -21.17
CA ALA A 221 8.11 12.99 -22.40
C ALA A 221 9.31 13.83 -22.87
N GLU A 222 10.05 14.43 -21.94
CA GLU A 222 11.13 15.37 -22.26
C GLU A 222 12.50 14.99 -21.68
N ARG A 223 12.52 14.21 -20.59
CA ARG A 223 13.76 13.74 -19.95
C ARG A 223 13.56 12.41 -19.24
N LEU A 224 14.67 11.83 -18.82
CA LEU A 224 14.66 10.69 -17.93
C LEU A 224 13.94 11.04 -16.63
N LEU A 225 13.31 10.02 -16.05
CA LEU A 225 12.74 9.99 -14.70
C LEU A 225 13.35 8.81 -13.96
N ARG A 226 13.41 8.89 -12.63
CA ARG A 226 13.77 7.76 -11.77
C ARG A 226 12.54 7.29 -11.02
N CYS A 227 12.22 6.01 -11.19
CA CYS A 227 11.13 5.37 -10.50
C CYS A 227 11.70 4.44 -9.44
N HIS A 228 11.20 4.62 -8.22
CA HIS A 228 11.62 3.93 -7.01
C HIS A 228 10.57 2.91 -6.62
N PHE A 229 10.98 1.67 -6.39
CA PHE A 229 10.10 0.58 -6.03
C PHE A 229 10.64 -0.14 -4.79
N PRO A 230 9.81 -0.43 -3.78
CA PRO A 230 10.23 -1.36 -2.74
C PRO A 230 10.44 -2.74 -3.37
N GLN A 231 11.45 -3.47 -2.90
CA GLN A 231 11.68 -4.86 -3.31
C GLN A 231 10.51 -5.76 -2.95
N ILE A 232 9.87 -5.47 -1.81
CA ILE A 232 8.77 -6.31 -1.34
C ILE A 232 7.46 -5.90 -2.01
N GLY A 233 6.70 -6.91 -2.48
CA GLY A 233 5.45 -6.77 -3.20
C GLY A 233 5.62 -6.34 -4.66
N PHE A 234 6.85 -6.26 -5.15
CA PHE A 234 7.17 -6.07 -6.55
C PHE A 234 8.11 -7.17 -7.04
N THR A 235 7.99 -7.51 -8.32
CA THR A 235 8.92 -8.41 -8.99
C THR A 235 9.70 -7.64 -10.04
N VAL A 236 11.03 -7.70 -9.95
CA VAL A 236 11.95 -7.21 -11.00
C VAL A 236 12.42 -8.39 -11.85
N ARG A 237 12.36 -8.23 -13.18
CA ARG A 237 12.82 -9.24 -14.15
C ARG A 237 13.66 -8.59 -15.23
N GLY A 238 14.77 -9.21 -15.59
CA GLY A 238 15.55 -8.82 -16.76
C GLY A 238 14.73 -9.01 -18.04
N MET A 239 14.82 -8.06 -18.96
CA MET A 239 14.30 -8.26 -20.30
C MET A 239 15.23 -9.20 -21.05
N GLN A 240 14.75 -10.40 -21.42
CA GLN A 240 15.54 -11.26 -22.29
C GLN A 240 15.72 -10.54 -23.63
N SER A 241 16.97 -10.32 -24.03
CA SER A 241 17.29 -9.92 -25.39
C SER A 241 16.84 -11.05 -26.32
N HIS A 242 15.73 -10.87 -27.03
CA HIS A 242 15.45 -11.66 -28.22
C HIS A 242 16.65 -11.48 -29.15
N LYS A 243 17.49 -12.51 -29.26
CA LYS A 243 18.50 -12.56 -30.32
C LYS A 243 17.74 -12.54 -31.64
N LEU A 244 17.93 -11.47 -32.40
CA LEU A 244 17.62 -11.40 -33.83
C LEU A 244 18.42 -12.44 -34.59
#